data_AF-A0A937AW31-F1
#
_entry.id   AF-A0A937AW31-F1
#
_cell.length_a   1.000
_cell.length_b   1.000
_cell.length_c   1.000
_cell.angle_alpha   90.00
_cell.angle_beta   90.00
_cell.angle_gamma   90.00
#
_symmetry.space_group_name_H-M   'P 1'
#
loop_
_entity.id
_entity.type
_entity.pdbx_description
1 polymer ?
#
loop_
_entity_poly.entity_id
_entity_poly.type
_entity_poly.pdbx_seq_one_letter_code
_entity_poly.pdbx_strand_id
1 'polypeptide(L)'
;LPLALGKDIGGDPVIADLARMPHLLIGGTTGSGKSVAVNTMILSLLYRLPPDKCRFIMIDPKMLELSVYQDIPHLLTPVVTEPRKAIVALKWVVREMEDRYRAMSSVGVRNIAGYNEKLAETARKGGVLTRKVQTGIDPETRKPVFEDEEIDLTPLPFIVVIIDEMADLMLVAGKEIEAAVQRLAQMARAAGIHVVMATQRPSVDVITGTIKANFPTRISFQVTSKIDSRTILGEQGGEQLLGQGDMLYMAGGGKIARVHGPFVSDGEVEEVVRHLRAQGAPAYIESVTDDPDADAEGLGLPGEGGEEGESDQLYDQAIALVARERKCSTSFIQRYLQIGYNRAARIVERMEREGVVSPANHVGKREVLARDIDDRER
;
A
#
# COMPACT_ATOMS: atom_id res chain seq x y z
N LEU A 1 0.57 -17.43 -4.98
CA LEU A 1 1.28 -16.82 -3.83
C LEU A 1 1.44 -17.88 -2.73
N PRO A 2 2.39 -18.81 -2.89
CA PRO A 2 2.51 -19.96 -1.99
C PRO A 2 3.02 -19.53 -0.61
N LEU A 3 2.39 -20.05 0.44
CA LEU A 3 2.76 -19.85 1.83
C LEU A 3 3.07 -21.21 2.45
N ALA A 4 4.28 -21.41 2.96
CA ALA A 4 4.62 -22.60 3.72
C ALA A 4 4.01 -22.48 5.13
N LEU A 5 2.91 -23.20 5.37
CA LEU A 5 2.23 -23.17 6.66
C LEU A 5 2.90 -24.10 7.69
N GLY A 6 3.65 -25.10 7.24
CA GLY A 6 4.41 -25.98 8.13
C GLY A 6 4.09 -27.44 7.88
N LYS A 7 3.83 -28.20 8.94
CA LYS A 7 3.50 -29.63 8.87
C LYS A 7 2.17 -29.94 9.54
N ASP A 8 1.43 -30.91 9.02
CA ASP A 8 0.26 -31.42 9.72
C ASP A 8 0.66 -32.33 10.90
N ILE A 9 -0.34 -32.91 11.57
CA ILE A 9 -0.13 -33.83 12.70
C ILE A 9 0.58 -35.14 12.31
N GLY A 10 0.58 -35.50 11.03
CA GLY A 10 1.30 -36.66 10.48
C GLY A 10 2.74 -36.33 10.09
N GLY A 11 3.09 -35.04 10.03
CA GLY A 11 4.40 -34.55 9.62
C GLY A 11 4.48 -34.17 8.14
N ASP A 12 3.37 -34.23 7.40
CA ASP A 12 3.33 -33.92 5.98
C ASP A 12 3.33 -32.39 5.75
N PRO A 13 4.05 -31.89 4.73
CA PRO A 13 4.16 -30.46 4.48
C PRO A 13 2.81 -29.86 4.05
N VAL A 14 2.42 -28.76 4.70
CA VAL A 14 1.20 -28.00 4.39
C VAL A 14 1.60 -26.70 3.71
N ILE A 15 1.21 -26.57 2.43
CA ILE A 15 1.45 -25.37 1.62
C ILE A 15 0.10 -24.79 1.21
N ALA A 16 -0.11 -23.52 1.53
CA ALA A 16 -1.28 -22.74 1.15
C ALA A 16 -0.98 -21.85 -0.06
N ASP A 17 -2.02 -21.37 -0.73
CA ASP A 17 -1.89 -20.35 -1.79
C ASP A 17 -2.78 -19.15 -1.46
N LEU A 18 -2.15 -18.04 -1.09
CA LEU A 18 -2.83 -16.78 -0.76
C LEU A 18 -3.65 -16.23 -1.94
N ALA A 19 -3.28 -16.54 -3.18
CA ALA A 19 -4.06 -16.12 -4.35
C ALA A 19 -5.42 -16.85 -4.46
N ARG A 20 -5.50 -18.06 -3.88
CA ARG A 20 -6.74 -18.85 -3.78
C ARG A 20 -7.51 -18.54 -2.49
N MET A 21 -6.81 -18.06 -1.47
CA MET A 21 -7.30 -17.64 -0.16
C MET A 21 -7.21 -16.12 -0.07
N PRO A 22 -7.98 -15.37 -0.87
CA PRO A 22 -7.63 -14.02 -1.29
C PRO A 22 -7.26 -13.07 -0.14
N HIS A 23 -7.84 -13.29 1.04
CA HIS A 23 -7.48 -12.61 2.27
C HIS A 23 -7.38 -13.60 3.44
N LEU A 24 -6.47 -13.32 4.37
CA LEU A 24 -6.12 -14.16 5.51
C LEU A 24 -6.22 -13.36 6.81
N LEU A 25 -6.96 -13.90 7.79
CA LEU A 25 -7.03 -13.37 9.15
C LEU A 25 -6.24 -14.29 10.09
N ILE A 26 -5.34 -13.72 10.89
CA ILE A 26 -4.49 -14.42 11.84
C ILE A 26 -4.76 -13.86 13.25
N GLY A 27 -5.07 -14.73 14.20
CA GLY A 27 -5.22 -14.35 15.61
C GLY A 27 -4.41 -15.27 16.53
N GLY A 28 -3.98 -14.75 17.67
CA GLY A 28 -3.26 -15.53 18.68
C GLY A 28 -2.63 -14.65 19.74
N THR A 29 -2.45 -15.15 20.94
CA THR A 29 -1.87 -14.36 22.04
C THR A 29 -0.37 -14.17 21.87
N THR A 30 0.22 -13.24 22.63
CA THR A 30 1.68 -13.08 22.69
C THR A 30 2.37 -14.40 23.02
N GLY A 31 3.49 -14.71 22.36
CA GLY A 31 4.25 -15.96 22.56
C GLY A 31 3.65 -17.21 21.89
N SER A 32 2.48 -17.10 21.25
CA SER A 32 1.82 -18.26 20.59
C SER A 32 2.49 -18.71 19.29
N GLY A 33 3.38 -17.88 18.71
CA GLY A 33 4.05 -18.12 17.42
C GLY A 33 3.52 -17.29 16.24
N LYS A 34 2.55 -16.39 16.47
CA LYS A 34 1.98 -15.49 15.45
C LYS A 34 3.05 -14.76 14.62
N SER A 35 3.97 -14.05 15.27
CA SER A 35 4.96 -13.21 14.58
C SER A 35 5.93 -14.04 13.74
N VAL A 36 6.42 -15.17 14.28
CA VAL A 36 7.24 -16.14 13.55
C VAL A 36 6.49 -16.64 12.32
N ALA A 37 5.21 -16.98 12.44
CA ALA A 37 4.42 -17.42 11.30
C ALA A 37 4.24 -16.34 10.23
N VAL A 38 3.99 -15.08 10.62
CA VAL A 38 3.94 -13.95 9.67
C VAL A 38 5.28 -13.82 8.93
N ASN A 39 6.40 -13.91 9.63
CA ASN A 39 7.73 -13.92 9.00
C ASN A 39 7.90 -15.09 8.02
N THR A 40 7.50 -16.31 8.39
CA THR A 40 7.60 -17.47 7.48
C THR A 40 6.74 -17.32 6.23
N MET A 41 5.57 -16.67 6.34
CA MET A 41 4.70 -16.36 5.20
C MET A 41 5.33 -15.31 4.29
N ILE A 42 5.93 -14.25 4.85
CA ILE A 42 6.67 -13.23 4.09
C ILE A 42 7.83 -13.87 3.35
N LEU A 43 8.67 -14.64 4.06
CA LEU A 43 9.82 -15.32 3.48
C LEU A 43 9.40 -16.33 2.40
N SER A 44 8.29 -17.05 2.57
CA SER A 44 7.77 -17.96 1.53
C SER A 44 7.56 -17.25 0.18
N LEU A 45 7.13 -15.99 0.22
CA LEU A 45 6.94 -15.16 -0.96
C LEU A 45 8.26 -14.59 -1.47
N LEU A 46 9.11 -14.06 -0.58
CA LEU A 46 10.40 -13.47 -0.93
C LEU A 46 11.37 -14.48 -1.56
N TYR A 47 11.36 -15.73 -1.11
CA TYR A 47 12.19 -16.80 -1.68
C TYR A 47 11.82 -17.18 -3.12
N ARG A 48 10.61 -16.82 -3.57
CA ARG A 48 10.06 -17.30 -4.85
C ARG A 48 9.75 -16.20 -5.84
N LEU A 49 9.44 -14.99 -5.36
CA LEU A 49 8.88 -13.94 -6.17
C LEU A 49 9.79 -12.70 -6.14
N PRO A 50 10.35 -12.29 -7.30
CA PRO A 50 11.06 -11.03 -7.39
C PRO A 50 10.11 -9.81 -7.32
N PRO A 51 10.64 -8.59 -7.09
CA PRO A 51 9.84 -7.37 -6.93
C PRO A 51 8.92 -7.02 -8.11
N ASP A 52 9.22 -7.45 -9.33
CA ASP A 52 8.37 -7.27 -10.51
C ASP A 52 7.16 -8.23 -10.53
N LYS A 53 7.16 -9.25 -9.66
CA LYS A 53 6.06 -10.22 -9.53
C LYS A 53 5.26 -10.06 -8.25
N CYS A 54 5.88 -9.60 -7.16
CA CYS A 54 5.21 -9.43 -5.87
C CYS A 54 5.75 -8.19 -5.16
N ARG A 55 4.83 -7.35 -4.68
CA ARG A 55 5.11 -6.12 -3.95
C ARG A 55 4.39 -6.13 -2.60
N PHE A 56 4.96 -5.45 -1.61
CA PHE A 56 4.42 -5.39 -0.25
C PHE A 56 4.07 -3.97 0.17
N ILE A 57 3.00 -3.88 0.97
CA ILE A 57 2.73 -2.77 1.88
C ILE A 57 2.68 -3.38 3.28
N MET A 58 3.52 -2.90 4.17
CA MET A 58 3.63 -3.42 5.54
C MET A 58 3.18 -2.35 6.53
N ILE A 59 2.25 -2.69 7.41
CA ILE A 59 1.70 -1.83 8.45
C ILE A 59 2.05 -2.43 9.81
N ASP A 60 2.90 -1.74 10.55
CA ASP A 60 3.42 -2.13 11.87
C ASP A 60 3.38 -0.93 12.83
N PRO A 61 2.26 -0.72 13.53
CA PRO A 61 2.07 0.43 14.41
C PRO A 61 2.98 0.40 15.65
N LYS A 62 3.61 -0.74 15.96
CA LYS A 62 4.50 -0.89 17.11
C LYS A 62 5.97 -0.87 16.75
N MET A 63 6.31 -0.96 15.47
CA MET A 63 7.68 -0.99 14.95
C MET A 63 8.52 -2.19 15.45
N LEU A 64 7.86 -3.28 15.83
CA LEU A 64 8.52 -4.43 16.45
C LEU A 64 8.76 -5.57 15.48
N GLU A 65 7.82 -5.82 14.57
CA GLU A 65 7.74 -7.10 13.86
C GLU A 65 8.11 -6.95 12.39
N LEU A 66 7.64 -5.89 11.72
CA LEU A 66 7.85 -5.70 10.27
C LEU A 66 8.93 -4.67 9.95
N SER A 67 9.39 -3.89 10.93
CA SER A 67 10.45 -2.88 10.75
C SER A 67 11.76 -3.49 10.21
N VAL A 68 12.03 -4.76 10.49
CA VAL A 68 13.17 -5.50 9.93
C VAL A 68 13.18 -5.49 8.40
N TYR A 69 12.01 -5.49 7.74
CA TYR A 69 11.88 -5.51 6.28
C TYR A 69 12.00 -4.15 5.61
N GLN A 70 12.26 -3.07 6.35
CA GLN A 70 12.42 -1.72 5.79
C GLN A 70 13.41 -1.75 4.59
N ASP A 71 13.14 -0.98 3.53
CA ASP A 71 14.02 -0.85 2.37
C ASP A 71 14.33 -2.13 1.56
N ILE A 72 13.57 -3.23 1.71
CA ILE A 72 13.64 -4.32 0.72
C ILE A 72 13.06 -3.84 -0.63
N PRO A 73 13.59 -4.31 -1.77
CA PRO A 73 13.14 -3.84 -3.10
C PRO A 73 11.68 -4.15 -3.40
N HIS A 74 11.04 -5.06 -2.65
CA HIS A 74 9.63 -5.41 -2.79
C HIS A 74 8.67 -4.39 -2.17
N LEU A 75 9.11 -3.50 -1.29
CA LEU A 75 8.22 -2.52 -0.65
C LEU A 75 7.76 -1.43 -1.62
N LEU A 76 6.49 -1.04 -1.55
CA LEU A 76 5.91 0.10 -2.28
C LEU A 76 6.01 1.41 -1.50
N THR A 77 6.18 1.34 -0.20
CA THR A 77 6.30 2.47 0.72
C THR A 77 7.12 2.01 1.93
N PRO A 78 7.78 2.91 2.68
CA PRO A 78 8.33 2.55 3.98
C PRO A 78 7.32 1.83 4.88
N VAL A 79 7.80 1.04 5.84
CA VAL A 79 6.91 0.37 6.79
C VAL A 79 6.06 1.42 7.49
N VAL A 80 4.74 1.27 7.38
CA VAL A 80 3.78 2.28 7.85
C VAL A 80 3.53 2.06 9.33
N THR A 81 3.90 3.05 10.13
CA THR A 81 3.81 3.00 11.60
C THR A 81 2.65 3.83 12.15
N GLU A 82 2.27 4.89 11.43
CA GLU A 82 1.22 5.80 11.87
C GLU A 82 -0.17 5.31 11.44
N PRO A 83 -1.15 5.21 12.35
CA PRO A 83 -2.49 4.73 12.01
C PRO A 83 -3.19 5.55 10.91
N ARG A 84 -3.01 6.87 10.90
CA ARG A 84 -3.56 7.72 9.84
C ARG A 84 -2.98 7.40 8.47
N LYS A 85 -1.66 7.25 8.36
CA LYS A 85 -0.99 6.83 7.11
C LYS A 85 -1.39 5.42 6.68
N ALA A 86 -1.70 4.53 7.62
CA ALA A 86 -2.22 3.20 7.29
C ALA A 86 -3.59 3.27 6.59
N ILE A 87 -4.47 4.18 7.02
CA ILE A 87 -5.76 4.42 6.34
C ILE A 87 -5.52 4.93 4.91
N VAL A 88 -4.60 5.88 4.73
CA VAL A 88 -4.24 6.42 3.42
C VAL A 88 -3.71 5.32 2.51
N ALA A 89 -2.83 4.46 3.03
CA ALA A 89 -2.31 3.30 2.30
C ALA A 89 -3.44 2.35 1.89
N LEU A 90 -4.38 2.02 2.78
CA LEU A 90 -5.51 1.17 2.43
C LEU A 90 -6.43 1.81 1.37
N LYS A 91 -6.70 3.12 1.47
CA LYS A 91 -7.44 3.87 0.44
C LYS A 91 -6.70 3.86 -0.90
N TRP A 92 -5.37 4.01 -0.89
CA TRP A 92 -4.55 3.89 -2.09
C TRP A 92 -4.67 2.50 -2.71
N VAL A 93 -4.62 1.44 -1.90
CA VAL A 93 -4.80 0.05 -2.39
C VAL A 93 -6.18 -0.15 -3.01
N VAL A 94 -7.24 0.48 -2.46
CA VAL A 94 -8.58 0.46 -3.07
C VAL A 94 -8.58 1.17 -4.43
N ARG A 95 -7.90 2.31 -4.57
CA ARG A 95 -7.77 3.01 -5.86
C ARG A 95 -7.01 2.17 -6.89
N GLU A 96 -5.86 1.63 -6.49
CA GLU A 96 -5.05 0.72 -7.32
C GLU A 96 -5.87 -0.50 -7.76
N MET A 97 -6.70 -1.07 -6.87
CA MET A 97 -7.63 -2.14 -7.24
C MET A 97 -8.59 -1.72 -8.36
N GLU A 98 -9.20 -0.54 -8.26
CA GLU A 98 -10.11 -0.01 -9.28
C GLU A 98 -9.39 0.24 -10.62
N ASP A 99 -8.18 0.79 -10.57
CA ASP A 99 -7.37 1.07 -11.75
C ASP A 99 -6.95 -0.22 -12.47
N ARG A 100 -6.59 -1.27 -11.71
CA ARG A 100 -6.36 -2.60 -12.27
C ARG A 100 -7.60 -3.18 -12.93
N TYR A 101 -8.79 -2.98 -12.35
CA TYR A 101 -10.03 -3.40 -12.99
C TYR A 101 -10.28 -2.68 -14.31
N ARG A 102 -10.03 -1.36 -14.38
CA ARG A 102 -10.12 -0.60 -15.63
C ARG A 102 -9.12 -1.11 -16.67
N ALA A 103 -7.88 -1.36 -16.27
CA ALA A 103 -6.83 -1.90 -17.15
C ALA A 103 -7.18 -3.31 -17.67
N MET A 104 -7.68 -4.20 -16.80
CA MET A 104 -8.12 -5.53 -17.23
C MET A 104 -9.31 -5.47 -18.19
N SER A 105 -10.27 -4.59 -17.92
CA SER A 105 -11.46 -4.39 -18.74
C SER A 105 -11.11 -3.86 -20.14
N SER A 106 -10.17 -2.91 -20.25
CA SER A 106 -9.78 -2.31 -21.54
C SER A 106 -9.20 -3.33 -22.52
N VAL A 107 -8.60 -4.42 -22.02
CA VAL A 107 -8.08 -5.52 -22.83
C VAL A 107 -8.95 -6.78 -22.79
N GLY A 108 -10.14 -6.73 -22.17
CA GLY A 108 -11.12 -7.82 -22.15
C GLY A 108 -10.72 -9.03 -21.29
N VAL A 109 -9.96 -8.82 -20.22
CA VAL A 109 -9.52 -9.89 -19.31
C VAL A 109 -10.19 -9.76 -17.93
N ARG A 110 -10.34 -10.88 -17.22
CA ARG A 110 -11.09 -10.96 -15.95
C ARG A 110 -10.23 -10.96 -14.69
N ASN A 111 -8.92 -11.16 -14.80
CA ASN A 111 -7.99 -11.22 -13.67
C ASN A 111 -6.56 -10.84 -14.07
N ILE A 112 -5.75 -10.53 -13.05
CA ILE A 112 -4.38 -10.03 -13.24
C ILE A 112 -3.46 -11.03 -13.95
N ALA A 113 -3.68 -12.33 -13.74
CA ALA A 113 -2.85 -13.37 -14.34
C ALA A 113 -3.05 -13.40 -15.85
N GLY A 114 -4.30 -13.37 -16.32
CA GLY A 114 -4.61 -13.29 -17.74
C GLY A 114 -4.18 -11.94 -18.35
N TYR A 115 -4.25 -10.84 -17.58
CA TYR A 115 -3.79 -9.53 -18.04
C TYR A 115 -2.29 -9.59 -18.34
N ASN A 116 -1.51 -10.08 -17.38
CA ASN A 116 -0.07 -10.23 -17.52
C ASN A 116 0.32 -11.21 -18.64
N GLU A 117 -0.42 -12.32 -18.81
CA GLU A 117 -0.20 -13.26 -19.90
C GLU A 117 -0.40 -12.60 -21.27
N LYS A 118 -1.48 -11.82 -21.42
CA LYS A 118 -1.78 -11.09 -22.66
C LYS A 118 -0.74 -10.01 -22.97
N LEU A 119 -0.28 -9.26 -21.95
CA LEU A 119 0.80 -8.29 -22.13
C LEU A 119 2.11 -8.98 -22.58
N ALA A 120 2.50 -10.06 -21.90
CA ALA A 120 3.71 -10.81 -22.22
C ALA A 120 3.66 -11.47 -23.61
N GLU A 121 2.50 -11.96 -24.04
CA GLU A 121 2.31 -12.47 -25.40
C GLU A 121 2.44 -11.36 -26.45
N THR A 122 1.85 -10.20 -26.18
CA THR A 122 1.93 -9.03 -27.09
C THR A 122 3.37 -8.54 -27.22
N ALA A 123 4.08 -8.39 -26.10
CA ALA A 123 5.47 -7.98 -26.08
C ALA A 123 6.37 -8.97 -26.84
N ARG A 124 6.17 -10.28 -26.67
CA ARG A 124 6.92 -11.32 -27.42
C ARG A 124 6.70 -11.26 -28.93
N LYS A 125 5.51 -10.85 -29.37
CA LYS A 125 5.17 -10.70 -30.79
C LYS A 125 5.60 -9.34 -31.37
N GLY A 126 6.15 -8.44 -30.55
CA GLY A 126 6.46 -7.06 -30.95
C GLY A 126 5.22 -6.25 -31.32
N GLY A 127 4.06 -6.62 -30.77
CA GLY A 127 2.80 -5.93 -31.01
C GLY A 127 2.60 -4.73 -30.10
N VAL A 128 1.60 -3.91 -30.43
CA VAL A 128 1.12 -2.80 -29.59
C VAL A 128 -0.29 -3.13 -29.13
N LEU A 129 -0.57 -2.93 -27.84
CA LEU A 129 -1.93 -2.93 -27.32
C LEU A 129 -2.38 -1.50 -27.15
N THR A 130 -3.58 -1.18 -27.59
CA THR A 130 -4.19 0.14 -27.41
C THR A 130 -5.48 0.04 -26.61
N ARG A 131 -5.81 1.11 -25.87
CA ARG A 131 -7.12 1.30 -25.25
C ARG A 131 -7.75 2.58 -25.79
N LYS A 132 -9.08 2.56 -25.94
CA LYS A 132 -9.83 3.77 -26.27
C LYS A 132 -10.03 4.61 -25.02
N VAL A 133 -9.52 5.83 -25.03
CA VAL A 133 -9.72 6.81 -23.96
C VAL A 133 -10.52 7.98 -24.50
N GLN A 134 -11.49 8.44 -23.71
CA GLN A 134 -12.25 9.63 -24.06
C GLN A 134 -11.38 10.86 -23.82
N THR A 135 -10.96 11.55 -24.89
CA THR A 135 -10.09 12.73 -24.81
C THR A 135 -10.88 14.04 -24.79
N GLY A 136 -12.17 14.00 -25.09
CA GLY A 136 -13.02 15.17 -24.98
C GLY A 136 -14.46 14.94 -25.43
N ILE A 137 -15.15 16.05 -25.66
CA ILE A 137 -16.47 16.10 -26.28
C ILE A 137 -16.33 17.02 -27.48
N ASP A 138 -16.73 16.53 -28.65
CA ASP A 138 -16.74 17.29 -29.89
C ASP A 138 -17.62 18.56 -29.72
N PRO A 139 -17.07 19.77 -29.92
CA PRO A 139 -17.79 21.03 -29.72
C PRO A 139 -19.02 21.19 -30.62
N GLU A 140 -19.02 20.61 -31.81
CA GLU A 140 -20.10 20.73 -32.79
C GLU A 140 -21.15 19.63 -32.60
N THR A 141 -20.72 18.39 -32.40
CA THR A 141 -21.64 17.24 -32.34
C THR A 141 -22.08 16.88 -30.92
N ARG A 142 -21.45 17.45 -29.89
CA ARG A 142 -21.62 17.10 -28.46
C ARG A 142 -21.42 15.62 -28.16
N LYS A 143 -20.73 14.88 -29.03
CA LYS A 143 -20.43 13.46 -28.85
C LYS A 143 -19.05 13.28 -28.22
N PRO A 144 -18.85 12.23 -27.42
CA PRO A 144 -17.53 11.91 -26.86
C PRO A 144 -16.53 11.56 -27.99
N VAL A 145 -15.36 12.19 -27.95
CA VAL A 145 -14.21 11.89 -28.82
C VAL A 145 -13.34 10.87 -28.12
N PHE A 146 -12.94 9.83 -28.85
CA PHE A 146 -12.07 8.76 -28.33
C PHE A 146 -10.80 8.69 -29.15
N GLU A 147 -9.67 8.55 -28.46
CA GLU A 147 -8.36 8.29 -29.06
C GLU A 147 -7.81 6.96 -28.58
N ASP A 148 -6.99 6.32 -29.42
CA ASP A 148 -6.29 5.09 -29.08
C ASP A 148 -5.00 5.46 -28.34
N GLU A 149 -4.93 5.14 -27.05
CA GLU A 149 -3.74 5.29 -26.22
C GLU A 149 -3.01 3.95 -26.16
N GLU A 150 -1.69 3.96 -26.38
CA GLU A 150 -0.86 2.76 -26.23
C GLU A 150 -0.75 2.33 -24.76
N ILE A 151 -0.91 1.03 -24.52
CA ILE A 151 -0.83 0.42 -23.19
C ILE A 151 0.61 -0.02 -22.93
N ASP A 152 1.16 0.40 -21.79
CA ASP A 152 2.42 -0.13 -21.27
C ASP A 152 2.29 -1.66 -21.07
N LEU A 153 3.17 -2.41 -21.74
CA LEU A 153 3.19 -3.87 -21.71
C LEU A 153 3.91 -4.43 -20.47
N THR A 154 4.29 -3.58 -19.51
CA THR A 154 4.88 -3.99 -18.24
C THR A 154 3.85 -4.77 -17.40
N PRO A 155 4.14 -6.03 -17.03
CA PRO A 155 3.23 -6.82 -16.19
C PRO A 155 3.02 -6.19 -14.81
N LEU A 156 1.80 -6.34 -14.29
CA LEU A 156 1.45 -5.83 -12.97
C LEU A 156 1.80 -6.85 -11.89
N PRO A 157 2.55 -6.48 -10.83
CA PRO A 157 2.89 -7.39 -9.74
C PRO A 157 1.66 -7.68 -8.87
N PHE A 158 1.64 -8.83 -8.20
CA PHE A 158 0.74 -9.03 -7.06
C PHE A 158 1.09 -8.04 -5.94
N ILE A 159 0.09 -7.55 -5.22
CA ILE A 159 0.30 -6.72 -4.02
C ILE A 159 -0.18 -7.50 -2.81
N VAL A 160 0.67 -7.61 -1.80
CA VAL A 160 0.33 -8.21 -0.51
C VAL A 160 0.42 -7.13 0.57
N VAL A 161 -0.72 -6.81 1.17
CA VAL A 161 -0.82 -5.89 2.30
C VAL A 161 -0.76 -6.71 3.58
N ILE A 162 0.19 -6.41 4.45
CA ILE A 162 0.39 -7.09 5.73
C ILE A 162 0.15 -6.10 6.86
N ILE A 163 -0.80 -6.42 7.74
CA ILE A 163 -1.15 -5.64 8.93
C ILE A 163 -0.80 -6.50 10.14
N ASP A 164 0.24 -6.15 10.91
CA ASP A 164 0.67 -7.02 12.02
C ASP A 164 -0.28 -6.97 13.23
N GLU A 165 -0.79 -5.79 13.58
CA GLU A 165 -1.68 -5.59 14.72
C GLU A 165 -2.85 -4.68 14.33
N MET A 166 -3.89 -5.28 13.75
CA MET A 166 -5.08 -4.56 13.32
C MET A 166 -5.77 -3.82 14.48
N ALA A 167 -5.69 -4.34 15.72
CA ALA A 167 -6.38 -3.74 16.85
C ALA A 167 -5.89 -2.31 17.16
N ASP A 168 -4.61 -2.00 16.93
CA ASP A 168 -4.09 -0.64 17.12
C ASP A 168 -4.68 0.34 16.10
N LEU A 169 -4.97 -0.12 14.88
CA LEU A 169 -5.65 0.69 13.86
C LEU A 169 -7.13 0.89 14.19
N MET A 170 -7.80 -0.17 14.67
CA MET A 170 -9.23 -0.14 15.01
C MET A 170 -9.54 0.84 16.15
N LEU A 171 -8.61 1.00 17.10
CA LEU A 171 -8.76 1.94 18.21
C LEU A 171 -8.75 3.41 17.77
N VAL A 172 -8.08 3.73 16.66
CA VAL A 172 -7.94 5.10 16.16
C VAL A 172 -9.00 5.43 15.11
N ALA A 173 -9.25 4.50 14.17
CA ALA A 173 -10.10 4.75 13.01
C ALA A 173 -10.80 3.47 12.51
N GLY A 174 -11.48 2.76 13.43
CA GLY A 174 -12.07 1.46 13.11
C GLY A 174 -13.05 1.47 11.94
N LYS A 175 -13.85 2.54 11.76
CA LYS A 175 -14.85 2.61 10.67
C LYS A 175 -14.19 2.69 9.30
N GLU A 176 -13.16 3.53 9.17
CA GLU A 176 -12.43 3.75 7.92
C GLU A 176 -11.62 2.51 7.53
N ILE A 177 -10.95 1.88 8.51
CA ILE A 177 -10.23 0.63 8.33
C ILE A 177 -11.18 -0.47 7.90
N GLU A 178 -12.30 -0.67 8.60
CA GLU A 178 -13.29 -1.70 8.28
C GLU A 178 -13.89 -1.49 6.88
N ALA A 179 -14.21 -0.25 6.50
CA ALA A 179 -14.74 0.06 5.18
C ALA A 179 -13.72 -0.23 4.05
N ALA A 180 -12.46 0.16 4.22
CA ALA A 180 -11.41 -0.10 3.23
C ALA A 180 -11.13 -1.60 3.11
N VAL A 181 -10.97 -2.29 4.24
CA VAL A 181 -10.73 -3.73 4.30
C VAL A 181 -11.90 -4.52 3.71
N GLN A 182 -13.14 -4.16 4.02
CA GLN A 182 -14.33 -4.77 3.43
C GLN A 182 -14.30 -4.65 1.90
N ARG A 183 -14.03 -3.44 1.39
CA ARG A 183 -14.03 -3.19 -0.05
C ARG A 183 -12.93 -3.96 -0.76
N LEU A 184 -11.73 -4.01 -0.19
CA LEU A 184 -10.64 -4.85 -0.68
C LEU A 184 -11.06 -6.31 -0.66
N ALA A 185 -11.57 -6.81 0.46
CA ALA A 185 -11.84 -8.23 0.60
C ALA A 185 -12.93 -8.77 -0.35
N GLN A 186 -13.83 -7.89 -0.82
CA GLN A 186 -14.86 -8.25 -1.79
C GLN A 186 -14.38 -8.28 -3.25
N MET A 187 -13.41 -7.45 -3.62
CA MET A 187 -13.09 -7.20 -5.03
C MET A 187 -11.60 -7.41 -5.39
N ALA A 188 -10.69 -7.38 -4.42
CA ALA A 188 -9.24 -7.35 -4.65
C ALA A 188 -8.67 -8.62 -5.30
N ARG A 189 -9.34 -9.77 -5.13
CA ARG A 189 -8.85 -11.07 -5.63
C ARG A 189 -8.50 -11.05 -7.11
N ALA A 190 -9.38 -10.52 -7.96
CA ALA A 190 -9.15 -10.53 -9.41
C ALA A 190 -8.05 -9.54 -9.82
N ALA A 191 -7.92 -8.44 -9.08
CA ALA A 191 -6.88 -7.43 -9.24
C ALA A 191 -5.48 -7.88 -8.74
N GLY A 192 -5.37 -9.06 -8.13
CA GLY A 192 -4.10 -9.57 -7.61
C GLY A 192 -3.64 -8.88 -6.34
N ILE A 193 -4.58 -8.35 -5.56
CA ILE A 193 -4.32 -7.69 -4.29
C ILE A 193 -4.82 -8.61 -3.17
N HIS A 194 -3.97 -8.81 -2.18
CA HIS A 194 -4.20 -9.74 -1.07
C HIS A 194 -3.93 -9.06 0.26
N VAL A 195 -4.73 -9.37 1.26
CA VAL A 195 -4.62 -8.75 2.59
C VAL A 195 -4.41 -9.85 3.63
N VAL A 196 -3.33 -9.72 4.39
CA VAL A 196 -3.02 -10.54 5.57
C VAL A 196 -3.15 -9.64 6.78
N MET A 197 -4.14 -9.92 7.63
CA MET A 197 -4.34 -9.18 8.87
C MET A 197 -4.05 -10.07 10.05
N ALA A 198 -3.25 -9.56 10.98
CA ALA A 198 -2.90 -10.22 12.22
C ALA A 198 -3.36 -9.37 13.41
N THR A 199 -3.64 -10.05 14.53
CA THR A 199 -3.99 -9.39 15.80
C THR A 199 -3.62 -10.28 16.97
N GLN A 200 -3.13 -9.67 18.05
CA GLN A 200 -2.96 -10.34 19.34
C GLN A 200 -4.17 -10.18 20.27
N ARG A 201 -5.14 -9.36 19.86
CA ARG A 201 -6.38 -9.07 20.59
C ARG A 201 -7.58 -9.62 19.83
N PRO A 202 -7.90 -10.92 19.99
CA PRO A 202 -9.03 -11.57 19.30
C PRO A 202 -10.38 -11.23 19.96
N SER A 203 -10.69 -9.93 20.10
CA SER A 203 -11.98 -9.45 20.59
C SER A 203 -12.96 -9.16 19.45
N VAL A 204 -14.24 -9.11 19.78
CA VAL A 204 -15.32 -8.82 18.81
C VAL A 204 -15.26 -7.39 18.25
N ASP A 205 -14.64 -6.47 18.98
CA ASP A 205 -14.47 -5.07 18.56
C ASP A 205 -13.35 -4.93 17.50
N VAL A 206 -12.40 -5.86 17.50
CA VAL A 206 -11.32 -5.92 16.50
C VAL A 206 -11.73 -6.81 15.32
N ILE A 207 -12.22 -8.01 15.62
CA ILE A 207 -12.65 -9.00 14.64
C ILE A 207 -14.18 -8.94 14.51
N THR A 208 -14.65 -7.87 13.88
CA THR A 208 -16.08 -7.60 13.71
C THR A 208 -16.77 -8.67 12.83
N GLY A 209 -18.10 -8.68 12.83
CA GLY A 209 -18.88 -9.53 11.93
C GLY A 209 -18.54 -9.30 10.45
N THR A 210 -18.35 -8.04 10.04
CA THR A 210 -17.98 -7.66 8.68
C THR A 210 -16.61 -8.19 8.30
N ILE A 211 -15.61 -8.07 9.18
CA ILE A 211 -14.27 -8.61 8.94
C ILE A 211 -14.36 -10.13 8.75
N LYS A 212 -15.06 -10.85 9.64
CA LYS A 212 -15.24 -12.31 9.49
C LYS A 212 -15.93 -12.67 8.18
N ALA A 213 -16.98 -11.97 7.80
CA ALA A 213 -17.73 -12.25 6.58
C ALA A 213 -16.86 -12.16 5.31
N ASN A 214 -15.84 -11.30 5.32
CA ASN A 214 -14.98 -11.08 4.15
C ASN A 214 -13.62 -11.81 4.22
N PHE A 215 -13.24 -12.36 5.38
CA PHE A 215 -12.01 -13.15 5.57
C PHE A 215 -12.37 -14.61 5.89
N PRO A 216 -12.68 -15.43 4.87
CA PRO A 216 -13.11 -16.82 5.09
C PRO A 216 -11.94 -17.76 5.41
N THR A 217 -10.71 -17.37 5.09
CA THR A 217 -9.50 -18.11 5.47
C THR A 217 -8.93 -17.53 6.75
N ARG A 218 -8.78 -18.37 7.77
CA ARG A 218 -8.39 -17.93 9.11
C ARG A 218 -7.37 -18.88 9.73
N ILE A 219 -6.45 -18.32 10.49
CA ILE A 219 -5.48 -19.05 11.31
C ILE A 219 -5.65 -18.57 12.76
N SER A 220 -5.85 -19.50 13.68
CA SER A 220 -5.69 -19.25 15.11
C SER A 220 -4.44 -19.93 15.59
N PHE A 221 -3.52 -19.16 16.17
CA PHE A 221 -2.55 -19.68 17.12
C PHE A 221 -3.21 -19.84 18.49
N GLN A 222 -2.43 -20.28 19.47
CA GLN A 222 -2.89 -20.40 20.85
C GLN A 222 -3.55 -19.10 21.33
N VAL A 223 -4.71 -19.26 21.97
CA VAL A 223 -5.47 -18.19 22.62
C VAL A 223 -5.80 -18.58 24.06
N THR A 224 -6.19 -17.62 24.90
CA THR A 224 -6.45 -17.90 26.33
C THR A 224 -7.80 -18.56 26.58
N SER A 225 -8.81 -18.28 25.75
CA SER A 225 -10.18 -18.72 26.02
C SER A 225 -10.91 -19.28 24.80
N LYS A 226 -11.95 -20.07 25.09
CA LYS A 226 -12.92 -20.54 24.09
C LYS A 226 -13.66 -19.39 23.38
N ILE A 227 -13.77 -18.24 24.04
CA ILE A 227 -14.42 -17.06 23.46
C ILE A 227 -13.53 -16.50 22.35
N ASP A 228 -12.24 -16.33 22.64
CA ASP A 228 -11.25 -15.85 21.67
C ASP A 228 -11.13 -16.78 20.46
N SER A 229 -11.12 -18.10 20.69
CA SER A 229 -11.12 -19.09 19.60
C SER A 229 -12.35 -18.92 18.71
N ARG A 230 -13.54 -18.75 19.29
CA ARG A 230 -14.78 -18.50 18.52
C ARG A 230 -14.75 -17.16 17.80
N THR A 231 -14.11 -16.14 18.37
CA THR A 231 -13.97 -14.84 17.71
C THR A 231 -13.15 -14.99 16.42
N ILE A 232 -12.07 -15.79 16.42
CA ILE A 232 -11.25 -16.01 15.23
C ILE A 232 -11.91 -17.03 14.30
N LEU A 233 -12.12 -18.27 14.76
CA LEU A 233 -12.49 -19.41 13.91
C LEU A 233 -14.00 -19.58 13.75
N GLY A 234 -14.81 -19.04 14.66
CA GLY A 234 -16.22 -19.41 14.81
C GLY A 234 -16.45 -20.66 15.67
N GLU A 235 -15.39 -21.40 15.98
CA GLU A 235 -15.41 -22.62 16.78
C GLU A 235 -14.36 -22.58 17.91
N GLN A 236 -14.50 -23.46 18.89
CA GLN A 236 -13.51 -23.65 19.96
C GLN A 236 -12.35 -24.53 19.47
N GLY A 237 -11.21 -24.50 20.16
CA GLY A 237 -10.05 -25.35 19.88
C GLY A 237 -8.72 -24.60 19.94
N GLY A 238 -8.72 -23.30 19.65
CA GLY A 238 -7.51 -22.47 19.73
C GLY A 238 -6.94 -22.40 21.15
N GLU A 239 -7.80 -22.51 22.17
CA GLU A 239 -7.39 -22.54 23.57
C GLU A 239 -6.67 -23.83 24.00
N GLN A 240 -6.68 -24.86 23.15
CA GLN A 240 -6.05 -26.16 23.39
C GLN A 240 -4.73 -26.34 22.64
N LEU A 241 -4.32 -25.33 21.87
CA LEU A 241 -3.04 -25.32 21.17
C LEU A 241 -1.88 -25.22 22.16
N LEU A 242 -0.72 -25.70 21.74
CA LEU A 242 0.48 -25.82 22.60
C LEU A 242 1.32 -24.54 22.65
N GLY A 243 0.99 -23.54 21.82
CA GLY A 243 1.84 -22.36 21.59
C GLY A 243 2.99 -22.67 20.63
N GLN A 244 4.01 -21.81 20.61
CA GLN A 244 5.25 -22.02 19.83
C GLN A 244 5.03 -22.41 18.35
N GLY A 245 4.03 -21.82 17.69
CA GLY A 245 3.75 -22.06 16.27
C GLY A 245 2.71 -23.15 16.00
N ASP A 246 2.17 -23.82 17.02
CA ASP A 246 1.02 -24.70 16.88
C ASP A 246 -0.25 -23.88 16.55
N MET A 247 -0.93 -24.25 15.47
CA MET A 247 -2.07 -23.48 14.94
C MET A 247 -3.21 -24.34 14.41
N LEU A 248 -4.40 -23.74 14.41
CA LEU A 248 -5.58 -24.21 13.69
C LEU A 248 -5.75 -23.37 12.42
N TYR A 249 -5.75 -24.04 11.28
CA TYR A 249 -5.93 -23.46 9.96
C TYR A 249 -7.31 -23.82 9.40
N MET A 250 -8.07 -22.80 9.01
CA MET A 250 -9.39 -22.95 8.40
C MET A 250 -9.38 -22.33 7.00
N ALA A 251 -9.54 -23.18 5.99
CA ALA A 251 -9.62 -22.75 4.59
C ALA A 251 -11.09 -22.48 4.20
N GLY A 252 -11.41 -21.25 3.80
CA GLY A 252 -12.71 -20.95 3.19
C GLY A 252 -13.94 -21.23 4.06
N GLY A 253 -13.83 -21.14 5.39
CA GLY A 253 -14.89 -21.53 6.33
C GLY A 253 -15.20 -23.03 6.38
N GLY A 254 -14.31 -23.86 5.82
CA GLY A 254 -14.43 -25.32 5.82
C GLY A 254 -13.87 -25.98 7.08
N LYS A 255 -13.45 -27.24 6.94
CA LYS A 255 -12.87 -28.01 8.05
C LYS A 255 -11.59 -27.35 8.56
N ILE A 256 -11.44 -27.35 9.88
CA ILE A 256 -10.23 -26.92 10.57
C ILE A 256 -9.20 -28.05 10.52
N ALA A 257 -7.97 -27.70 10.14
CA ALA A 257 -6.80 -28.57 10.21
C ALA A 257 -5.81 -28.04 11.25
N ARG A 258 -5.21 -28.93 12.04
CA ARG A 258 -4.12 -28.56 12.95
C ARG A 258 -2.80 -28.63 12.20
N VAL A 259 -2.00 -27.58 12.31
CA VAL A 259 -0.72 -27.41 11.62
C VAL A 259 0.32 -26.91 12.61
N HIS A 260 1.53 -27.43 12.52
CA HIS A 260 2.70 -26.99 13.27
C HIS A 260 3.53 -26.07 12.39
N GLY A 261 3.53 -24.79 12.73
CA GLY A 261 4.22 -23.73 11.99
C GLY A 261 5.73 -23.98 11.91
N PRO A 262 6.39 -23.64 10.80
CA PRO A 262 7.84 -23.67 10.72
C PRO A 262 8.41 -22.60 11.64
N PHE A 263 9.62 -22.84 12.13
CA PHE A 263 10.37 -21.85 12.89
C PHE A 263 11.32 -21.12 11.96
N VAL A 264 11.39 -19.81 12.12
CA VAL A 264 12.46 -18.97 11.58
C VAL A 264 12.93 -18.04 12.69
N SER A 265 14.24 -17.93 12.84
CA SER A 265 14.85 -16.99 13.79
C SER A 265 14.96 -15.59 13.20
N ASP A 266 15.04 -14.57 14.07
CA ASP A 266 15.22 -13.19 13.64
C ASP A 266 16.52 -13.02 12.83
N GLY A 267 17.59 -13.74 13.20
CA GLY A 267 18.85 -13.75 12.47
C GLY A 267 18.73 -14.26 11.02
N GLU A 268 17.91 -15.30 10.79
CA GLU A 268 17.62 -15.79 9.43
C GLU A 268 16.80 -14.77 8.63
N VAL A 269 15.84 -14.08 9.26
CA VAL A 269 15.07 -13.01 8.62
C VAL A 269 15.99 -11.86 8.21
N GLU A 270 16.86 -11.41 9.11
CA GLU A 270 17.83 -10.35 8.85
C GLU A 270 18.82 -10.71 7.74
N GLU A 271 19.27 -11.96 7.67
CA GLU A 271 20.15 -12.43 6.60
C GLU A 271 19.48 -12.33 5.23
N VAL A 272 18.22 -12.79 5.12
CA VAL A 272 17.45 -12.70 3.88
C VAL A 272 17.19 -11.24 3.50
N VAL A 273 16.80 -10.40 4.44
CA VAL A 273 16.57 -8.97 4.20
C VAL A 273 17.85 -8.29 3.70
N ARG A 274 18.98 -8.55 4.36
CA ARG A 274 20.29 -7.99 3.97
C ARG A 274 20.68 -8.41 2.56
N HIS A 275 20.46 -9.68 2.23
CA HIS A 275 20.68 -10.19 0.88
C HIS A 275 19.83 -9.46 -0.15
N LEU A 276 18.54 -9.22 0.13
CA LEU A 276 17.64 -8.50 -0.76
C LEU A 276 18.01 -7.02 -0.94
N ARG A 277 18.35 -6.32 0.15
CA ARG A 277 18.80 -4.91 0.10
C ARG A 277 20.07 -4.76 -0.74
N ALA A 278 20.97 -5.75 -0.73
CA ALA A 278 22.17 -5.75 -1.56
C ALA A 278 21.88 -5.90 -3.06
N GLN A 279 20.70 -6.41 -3.43
CA GLN A 279 20.30 -6.57 -4.84
C GLN A 279 19.65 -5.31 -5.44
N GLY A 280 19.10 -4.42 -4.61
CA GLY A 280 18.49 -3.19 -5.11
C GLY A 280 17.73 -2.39 -4.04
N ALA A 281 17.54 -1.10 -4.33
CA ALA A 281 16.73 -0.21 -3.52
C ALA A 281 15.23 -0.32 -3.88
N PRO A 282 14.33 -0.03 -2.94
CA PRO A 282 12.90 0.06 -3.25
C PRO A 282 12.59 1.27 -4.13
N ALA A 283 11.61 1.12 -5.01
CA ALA A 283 11.01 2.21 -5.74
C ALA A 283 9.74 2.64 -5.00
N TYR A 284 9.90 3.46 -3.95
CA TYR A 284 8.78 3.93 -3.15
C TYR A 284 7.84 4.84 -3.95
N ILE A 285 6.56 4.73 -3.66
CA ILE A 285 5.48 5.51 -4.24
C ILE A 285 4.93 6.42 -3.13
N GLU A 286 5.27 7.70 -3.18
CA GLU A 286 4.87 8.69 -2.15
C GLU A 286 3.35 8.75 -1.94
N SER A 287 2.57 8.66 -3.04
CA SER A 287 1.10 8.69 -2.99
C SER A 287 0.44 7.56 -2.20
N VAL A 288 1.19 6.52 -1.82
CA VAL A 288 0.67 5.42 -0.98
C VAL A 288 0.34 5.94 0.41
N THR A 289 1.16 6.85 0.96
CA THR A 289 0.99 7.37 2.33
C THR A 289 0.60 8.84 2.38
N ASP A 290 0.69 9.55 1.26
CA ASP A 290 0.29 10.95 1.17
C ASP A 290 -1.23 11.07 0.98
N ASP A 291 -1.88 11.77 1.90
CA ASP A 291 -3.31 12.03 1.84
C ASP A 291 -3.58 13.28 1.00
N PRO A 292 -4.17 13.15 -0.20
CA PRO A 292 -4.54 14.33 -1.00
C PRO A 292 -5.68 15.14 -0.36
N ASP A 293 -6.48 14.54 0.53
CA ASP A 293 -7.62 15.20 1.18
C ASP A 293 -7.20 15.94 2.47
N ALA A 294 -6.08 15.56 3.11
CA ALA A 294 -5.54 16.28 4.26
C ALA A 294 -5.12 17.73 3.91
N ASP A 295 -4.72 17.96 2.66
CA ASP A 295 -4.45 19.30 2.13
C ASP A 295 -5.74 20.10 1.86
N ALA A 296 -6.90 19.45 1.73
CA ALA A 296 -8.20 20.08 1.47
C ALA A 296 -8.96 20.42 2.76
N GLU A 297 -8.77 19.66 3.85
CA GLU A 297 -9.35 19.97 5.17
C GLU A 297 -8.67 21.17 5.88
N GLY A 298 -7.51 21.63 5.39
CA GLY A 298 -6.85 22.86 5.86
C GLY A 298 -7.53 24.19 5.47
N LEU A 299 -8.72 24.14 4.85
CA LEU A 299 -9.46 25.32 4.38
C LEU A 299 -10.71 25.67 5.21
N GLY A 300 -10.84 25.15 6.43
CA GLY A 300 -12.02 25.38 7.27
C GLY A 300 -11.73 25.77 8.73
N LEU A 301 -11.93 27.07 9.02
CA LEU A 301 -12.01 27.77 10.33
C LEU A 301 -10.72 28.49 10.79
N PRO A 302 -10.77 29.82 11.00
CA PRO A 302 -9.66 30.58 11.58
C PRO A 302 -9.63 30.37 13.10
N GLY A 303 -8.60 29.67 13.59
CA GLY A 303 -8.38 29.42 15.01
C GLY A 303 -6.92 29.13 15.33
N GLU A 304 -6.23 30.16 15.81
CA GLU A 304 -5.03 30.17 16.67
C GLU A 304 -3.76 29.43 16.20
N GLY A 305 -2.97 30.14 15.39
CA GLY A 305 -1.59 30.53 15.75
C GLY A 305 -0.57 29.40 15.95
N GLY A 306 -0.01 28.89 14.86
CA GLY A 306 1.20 28.05 14.91
C GLY A 306 1.78 27.67 13.55
N GLU A 307 0.95 27.49 12.52
CA GLU A 307 1.38 26.88 11.24
C GLU A 307 1.59 27.89 10.09
N GLU A 308 1.06 29.13 10.19
CA GLU A 308 1.29 30.17 9.16
C GLU A 308 2.79 30.53 9.03
N GLY A 309 3.54 30.48 10.14
CA GLY A 309 4.95 30.85 10.16
C GLY A 309 5.87 29.93 9.36
N GLU A 310 5.57 28.63 9.26
CA GLU A 310 6.40 27.68 8.50
C GLU A 310 6.06 27.72 6.99
N SER A 311 4.80 27.93 6.66
CA SER A 311 4.34 28.12 5.28
C SER A 311 4.91 29.39 4.66
N ASP A 312 4.90 30.50 5.40
CA ASP A 312 5.47 31.77 4.93
C ASP A 312 7.01 31.73 4.87
N GLN A 313 7.69 31.06 5.81
CA GLN A 313 9.14 30.87 5.73
C GLN A 313 9.58 30.09 4.48
N LEU A 314 8.86 29.01 4.14
CA LEU A 314 9.15 28.24 2.93
C LEU A 314 8.84 29.02 1.65
N TYR A 315 7.81 29.86 1.68
CA TYR A 315 7.49 30.74 0.57
C TYR A 315 8.59 31.79 0.35
N ASP A 316 9.08 32.42 1.41
CA ASP A 316 10.19 33.38 1.36
C ASP A 316 11.48 32.75 0.84
N GLN A 317 11.80 31.52 1.30
CA GLN A 317 12.94 30.75 0.79
C GLN A 317 12.80 30.43 -0.70
N ALA A 318 11.58 30.10 -1.14
CA ALA A 318 11.30 29.83 -2.54
C ALA A 318 11.46 31.09 -3.40
N ILE A 319 11.01 32.25 -2.93
CA ILE A 319 11.20 33.54 -3.62
C ILE A 319 12.69 33.86 -3.75
N ALA A 320 13.46 33.75 -2.67
CA ALA A 320 14.90 33.99 -2.69
C ALA A 320 15.63 33.06 -3.68
N LEU A 321 15.25 31.79 -3.70
CA LEU A 321 15.78 30.79 -4.62
C LEU A 321 15.47 31.15 -6.09
N VAL A 322 14.21 31.48 -6.39
CA VAL A 322 13.76 31.81 -7.75
C VAL A 322 14.38 33.11 -8.25
N ALA A 323 14.52 34.11 -7.37
CA ALA A 323 15.19 35.36 -7.68
C ALA A 323 16.67 35.12 -8.04
N ARG A 324 17.38 34.32 -7.24
CA ARG A 324 18.81 34.00 -7.45
C ARG A 324 19.06 33.17 -8.71
N GLU A 325 18.28 32.11 -8.92
CA GLU A 325 18.54 31.13 -9.97
C GLU A 325 17.86 31.47 -11.31
N ARG A 326 17.00 32.51 -11.31
CA ARG A 326 16.21 33.01 -12.45
C ARG A 326 15.44 31.89 -13.18
N LYS A 327 15.06 30.85 -12.44
CA LYS A 327 14.34 29.66 -12.91
C LYS A 327 13.19 29.37 -11.96
N CYS A 328 12.00 29.14 -12.51
CA CYS A 328 10.84 28.72 -11.74
C CYS A 328 10.09 27.60 -12.47
N SER A 329 10.08 26.42 -11.86
CA SER A 329 9.19 25.31 -12.22
C SER A 329 8.85 24.52 -10.97
N THR A 330 7.72 23.81 -11.00
CA THR A 330 7.25 22.98 -9.89
C THR A 330 8.33 21.99 -9.44
N SER A 331 8.93 21.27 -10.40
CA SER A 331 10.00 20.31 -10.12
C SER A 331 11.30 20.96 -9.62
N PHE A 332 11.57 22.20 -10.02
CA PHE A 332 12.76 22.94 -9.56
C PHE A 332 12.62 23.33 -8.08
N ILE A 333 11.47 23.89 -7.70
CA ILE A 333 11.13 24.23 -6.30
C ILE A 333 11.08 22.96 -5.43
N GLN A 334 10.43 21.90 -5.93
CA GLN A 334 10.35 20.59 -5.28
C GLN A 334 11.74 20.04 -4.91
N ARG A 335 12.66 20.03 -5.88
CA ARG A 335 14.01 19.48 -5.70
C ARG A 335 14.87 20.29 -4.72
N TYR A 336 14.78 21.61 -4.75
CA TYR A 336 15.64 22.48 -3.95
C TYR A 336 15.16 22.65 -2.51
N LEU A 337 13.85 22.72 -2.29
CA LEU A 337 13.28 22.86 -0.95
C LEU A 337 12.94 21.51 -0.31
N GLN A 338 13.17 20.40 -1.02
CA GLN A 338 12.88 19.03 -0.56
C GLN A 338 11.43 18.88 -0.06
N ILE A 339 10.49 19.50 -0.77
CA ILE A 339 9.05 19.45 -0.48
C ILE A 339 8.31 18.62 -1.53
N GLY A 340 7.13 18.11 -1.21
CA GLY A 340 6.30 17.36 -2.17
C GLY A 340 5.81 18.20 -3.35
N TYR A 341 5.45 17.53 -4.46
CA TYR A 341 5.07 18.19 -5.72
C TYR A 341 3.90 19.18 -5.56
N ASN A 342 2.85 18.81 -4.81
CA ASN A 342 1.68 19.68 -4.60
C ASN A 342 2.01 20.94 -3.78
N ARG A 343 2.96 20.83 -2.83
CA ARG A 343 3.44 21.99 -2.07
C ARG A 343 4.27 22.91 -2.95
N ALA A 344 5.14 22.35 -3.78
CA ALA A 344 5.88 23.11 -4.78
C ALA A 344 4.96 23.78 -5.82
N ALA A 345 3.89 23.10 -6.25
CA ALA A 345 2.92 23.63 -7.21
C ALA A 345 2.19 24.85 -6.62
N ARG A 346 1.70 24.73 -5.38
CA ARG A 346 1.06 25.84 -4.65
C ARG A 346 1.97 27.05 -4.48
N ILE A 347 3.25 26.84 -4.17
CA ILE A 347 4.25 27.92 -4.07
C ILE A 347 4.39 28.62 -5.44
N VAL A 348 4.51 27.87 -6.52
CA VAL A 348 4.64 28.42 -7.89
C VAL A 348 3.37 29.16 -8.32
N GLU A 349 2.17 28.64 -8.01
CA GLU A 349 0.89 29.29 -8.29
C GLU A 349 0.71 30.58 -7.47
N ARG A 350 1.16 30.60 -6.21
CA ARG A 350 1.16 31.79 -5.36
C ARG A 350 2.10 32.85 -5.96
N MET A 351 3.31 32.47 -6.37
CA MET A 351 4.25 33.37 -7.07
C MET A 351 3.68 33.95 -8.36
N GLU A 352 2.94 33.15 -9.14
CA GLU A 352 2.30 33.60 -10.37
C GLU A 352 1.19 34.62 -10.08
N ARG A 353 0.36 34.36 -9.06
CA ARG A 353 -0.71 35.26 -8.60
C ARG A 353 -0.17 36.58 -8.04
N GLU A 354 0.95 36.53 -7.33
CA GLU A 354 1.62 37.69 -6.72
C GLU A 354 2.54 38.43 -7.70
N GLY A 355 2.66 37.96 -8.95
CA GLY A 355 3.46 38.63 -9.99
C GLY A 355 4.97 38.48 -9.82
N VAL A 356 5.42 37.50 -9.03
CA VAL A 356 6.84 37.13 -8.87
C VAL A 356 7.34 36.39 -10.12
N VAL A 357 6.47 35.64 -10.79
CA VAL A 357 6.75 34.92 -12.04
C VAL A 357 5.62 35.09 -13.06
N SER A 358 5.93 34.95 -14.34
CA SER A 358 4.94 35.00 -15.42
C SER A 358 4.03 33.76 -15.42
N PRO A 359 2.89 33.84 -16.12
CA PRO A 359 2.15 32.64 -16.50
C PRO A 359 3.02 31.66 -17.29
N ALA A 360 2.67 30.37 -17.20
CA ALA A 360 3.34 29.34 -17.97
C ALA A 360 3.14 29.55 -19.48
N ASN A 361 4.21 29.47 -20.26
CA ASN A 361 4.12 29.41 -21.70
C ASN A 361 3.69 28.02 -22.21
N HIS A 362 3.56 27.85 -23.53
CA HIS A 362 3.13 26.60 -24.17
C HIS A 362 4.03 25.37 -23.90
N VAL A 363 5.20 25.54 -23.27
CA VAL A 363 6.13 24.48 -22.84
C VAL A 363 6.31 24.44 -21.32
N GLY A 364 5.44 25.11 -20.56
CA GLY A 364 5.42 25.08 -19.09
C GLY A 364 6.52 25.91 -18.42
N LYS A 365 7.28 26.71 -19.18
CA LYS A 365 8.30 27.62 -18.62
C LYS A 365 7.66 28.92 -18.14
N ARG A 366 8.13 29.40 -16.99
CA ARG A 366 7.74 30.68 -16.39
C ARG A 366 8.96 31.61 -16.34
N GLU A 367 8.77 32.87 -16.68
CA GLU A 367 9.79 33.91 -16.56
C GLU A 367 9.76 34.51 -15.16
N VAL A 368 10.93 34.80 -14.59
CA VAL A 368 11.02 35.41 -13.25
C VAL A 368 10.93 36.93 -13.38
N LEU A 369 9.86 37.51 -12.82
CA LEU A 369 9.53 38.94 -12.89
C LEU A 369 10.07 39.73 -11.70
N ALA A 370 10.37 39.06 -10.58
CA ALA A 370 11.02 39.67 -9.42
C ALA A 370 12.43 40.18 -9.76
N ARG A 371 12.81 41.34 -9.19
CA ARG A 371 14.15 41.92 -9.31
C ARG A 371 15.14 41.16 -8.42
N ASP A 372 16.41 41.19 -8.81
CA ASP A 372 17.49 40.58 -8.04
C ASP A 372 17.58 41.23 -6.65
N ILE A 373 17.80 40.43 -5.61
CA ILE A 373 17.94 40.93 -4.23
C ILE A 373 19.28 41.68 -4.07
N ASP A 374 20.26 41.41 -4.95
CA ASP A 374 21.57 42.07 -4.96
C ASP A 374 21.58 43.48 -5.60
N ASP A 375 20.48 43.95 -6.19
CA ASP A 375 20.38 45.30 -6.77
C ASP A 375 20.07 46.40 -5.73
N ARG A 376 20.16 46.11 -4.42
CA ARG A 376 19.97 47.11 -3.35
C ARG A 376 21.24 47.87 -2.93
N GLU A 377 22.39 47.62 -3.56
CA GLU A 377 23.65 48.36 -3.27
C GLU A 377 24.44 48.85 -4.51
N ARG A 378 23.77 49.41 -5.53
CA ARG A 378 24.45 50.28 -6.52
C ARG A 378 23.68 51.53 -6.89
#